data_AF-A0A2A5M7L3-F1
#
_entry.id   AF-A0A2A5M7L3-F1
#
_cell.length_a   1.000
_cell.length_b   1.000
_cell.length_c   1.000
_cell.angle_alpha   90.00
_cell.angle_beta   90.00
_cell.angle_gamma   90.00
#
_symmetry.space_group_name_H-M   'P 1'
#
loop_
_entity.id
_entity.type
_entity.pdbx_description
1 polymer ?
#
loop_
_entity_poly.entity_id
_entity_poly.type
_entity_poly.pdbx_seq_one_letter_code
_entity_poly.pdbx_strand_id
1 'polypeptide(L)'
;KIFLHFPVPWDKKPHRRVIGKDFCKECARVLVQNGRFELRTDSFEYFNFTLEQFLTFPAPKFSLRKNENLEISSKYEDRWKKQEKNIYDLW
;
A
#
# COMPACT_ATOMS: atom_id res chain seq x y z
N LYS A 1 -8.32 -1.50 11.23
CA LYS A 1 -7.15 -1.35 10.34
C LYS A 1 -7.35 -2.26 9.14
N ILE A 2 -6.83 -1.89 7.98
CA ILE A 2 -6.81 -2.73 6.77
C ILE A 2 -5.35 -2.84 6.34
N PHE A 3 -4.85 -4.05 6.13
CA PHE A 3 -3.48 -4.31 5.67
C PHE A 3 -3.52 -4.88 4.25
N LEU A 4 -2.76 -4.29 3.34
CA LEU A 4 -2.53 -4.80 1.98
C LEU A 4 -1.03 -4.91 1.76
N HIS A 5 -0.46 -6.09 2.02
CA HIS A 5 0.98 -6.31 1.91
C HIS A 5 1.31 -7.14 0.67
N PHE A 6 2.27 -6.65 -0.11
CA PHE A 6 2.82 -7.26 -1.33
C PHE A 6 1.73 -7.75 -2.31
N PRO A 7 0.75 -6.91 -2.67
CA PRO A 7 -0.22 -7.26 -3.71
C PRO A 7 0.49 -7.41 -5.05
N VAL A 8 -0.04 -8.29 -5.91
CA VAL A 8 0.47 -8.44 -7.27
C VAL A 8 0.24 -7.13 -8.03
N PRO A 9 1.28 -6.48 -8.58
CA PRO A 9 1.16 -5.12 -9.11
C PRO A 9 0.45 -5.03 -10.47
N TRP A 10 0.43 -6.13 -11.23
CA TRP A 10 -0.25 -6.24 -12.52
C TRP A 10 0.06 -5.09 -13.50
N ASP A 11 1.34 -4.76 -13.70
CA ASP A 11 1.74 -3.59 -14.52
C ASP A 11 1.19 -3.61 -15.95
N LYS A 12 1.15 -4.80 -16.57
CA LYS A 12 0.58 -4.98 -17.91
C LYS A 12 -0.94 -5.10 -17.93
N LYS A 13 -1.60 -5.26 -16.78
CA LYS A 13 -3.05 -5.46 -16.65
C LYS A 13 -3.63 -4.73 -15.41
N PRO A 14 -3.59 -3.38 -15.35
CA PRO A 14 -3.95 -2.62 -14.15
C PRO A 14 -5.38 -2.85 -13.63
N HIS A 15 -6.31 -3.27 -14.50
CA HIS A 15 -7.67 -3.66 -14.12
C HIS A 15 -7.75 -4.85 -13.16
N ARG A 16 -6.66 -5.61 -12.97
CA ARG A 16 -6.57 -6.73 -12.03
C ARG A 16 -5.99 -6.34 -10.66
N ARG A 17 -5.58 -5.07 -10.50
CA ARG A 17 -5.06 -4.57 -9.23
C ARG A 17 -6.18 -4.62 -8.19
N VAL A 18 -5.80 -4.93 -6.95
CA VAL A 18 -6.73 -4.84 -5.81
C VAL A 18 -7.14 -3.38 -5.59
N ILE A 19 -6.17 -2.48 -5.72
CA ILE A 19 -6.41 -1.04 -5.62
C ILE A 19 -7.15 -0.55 -6.86
N GLY A 20 -8.23 0.16 -6.62
CA GLY A 20 -9.02 0.90 -7.59
C GLY A 20 -9.96 1.85 -6.85
N LYS A 21 -10.62 2.73 -7.60
CA LYS A 21 -11.49 3.76 -7.03
C LYS A 21 -12.53 3.21 -6.06
N ASP A 22 -13.21 2.12 -6.43
CA ASP A 22 -14.27 1.54 -5.60
C ASP A 22 -13.72 0.83 -4.36
N PHE A 23 -12.57 0.15 -4.48
CA PHE A 23 -11.87 -0.41 -3.31
C PHE A 23 -11.48 0.68 -2.31
N CYS A 24 -10.89 1.79 -2.78
CA CYS A 24 -10.51 2.91 -1.91
C CYS A 24 -11.72 3.52 -1.20
N LYS A 25 -12.86 3.65 -1.88
CA LYS A 25 -14.12 4.12 -1.27
C LYS A 25 -14.63 3.17 -0.19
N GLU A 26 -14.60 1.86 -0.44
CA GLU A 26 -15.01 0.87 0.55
C GLU A 26 -14.09 0.88 1.77
N CYS A 27 -12.77 1.00 1.57
CA CYS A 27 -11.82 1.22 2.67
C CYS A 27 -12.19 2.44 3.50
N ALA A 28 -12.44 3.59 2.86
CA ALA A 28 -12.83 4.81 3.55
C ALA A 28 -14.18 4.66 4.30
N ARG A 29 -15.13 3.90 3.75
CA ARG A 29 -16.45 3.66 4.35
C ARG A 29 -16.39 2.79 5.60
N VAL A 30 -15.56 1.74 5.61
CA VAL A 30 -15.51 0.75 6.71
C VAL A 30 -14.49 1.09 7.79
N LEU A 31 -13.52 1.96 7.51
CA LEU A 31 -12.58 2.42 8.53
C LEU A 31 -13.31 3.33 9.53
N VAL A 32 -13.28 2.92 10.81
CA VAL A 32 -13.75 3.75 11.94
C VAL A 32 -12.93 5.03 12.07
N GLN A 33 -13.36 5.96 12.92
CA GLN A 33 -12.59 7.17 13.24
C GLN A 33 -11.18 6.78 13.71
N ASN A 34 -10.15 7.39 13.11
CA ASN A 34 -8.72 7.07 13.29
C ASN A 34 -8.29 5.66 12.81
N GLY A 35 -9.16 4.94 12.10
CA GLY A 35 -8.80 3.75 11.37
C GLY A 35 -7.81 4.07 10.24
N ARG A 36 -6.94 3.10 9.94
CA ARG A 36 -5.87 3.25 8.95
C ARG A 36 -5.89 2.13 7.92
N PHE A 37 -5.62 2.51 6.67
CA PHE A 37 -5.27 1.61 5.57
C PHE A 37 -3.75 1.60 5.42
N GLU A 38 -3.14 0.43 5.41
CA GLU A 38 -1.69 0.26 5.32
C GLU A 38 -1.36 -0.58 4.08
N LEU A 39 -0.76 0.07 3.07
CA LEU A 39 -0.14 -0.59 1.92
C LEU A 39 1.36 -0.76 2.20
N ARG A 40 1.85 -1.97 1.92
CA ARG A 40 3.28 -2.29 1.86
C ARG A 40 3.56 -3.01 0.55
N THR A 41 4.50 -2.53 -0.26
CA THR A 41 4.78 -3.09 -1.59
C THR A 41 6.24 -2.92 -1.99
N ASP A 42 6.74 -3.81 -2.82
CA ASP A 42 8.06 -3.76 -3.45
C ASP A 42 8.02 -3.14 -4.86
N SER A 43 6.83 -2.81 -5.37
CA SER A 43 6.64 -2.09 -6.65
C SER A 43 6.40 -0.60 -6.39
N PHE A 44 7.30 0.23 -6.91
CA PHE A 44 7.17 1.69 -6.83
C PHE A 44 5.98 2.19 -7.66
N GLU A 45 5.74 1.59 -8.83
CA GLU A 45 4.63 1.94 -9.72
C GLU A 45 3.29 1.66 -9.05
N TYR A 46 3.16 0.52 -8.36
CA TYR A 46 1.94 0.19 -7.62
C TYR A 46 1.75 1.11 -6.40
N PHE A 47 2.83 1.46 -5.71
CA PHE A 47 2.80 2.45 -4.64
C PHE A 47 2.29 3.80 -5.14
N ASN A 48 2.90 4.33 -6.21
CA ASN A 48 2.51 5.63 -6.78
C ASN A 48 1.06 5.62 -7.26
N PHE A 49 0.65 4.57 -7.98
CA PHE A 49 -0.74 4.40 -8.40
C PHE A 49 -1.71 4.42 -7.21
N THR A 50 -1.35 3.76 -6.11
CA THR A 50 -2.21 3.72 -4.92
C THR A 50 -2.32 5.10 -4.27
N LEU A 51 -1.21 5.81 -4.14
CA LEU A 51 -1.18 7.18 -3.65
C LEU A 51 -2.09 8.09 -4.48
N GLU A 52 -2.00 8.02 -5.81
CA GLU A 52 -2.86 8.77 -6.73
C GLU A 52 -4.36 8.48 -6.51
N GLN A 53 -4.75 7.22 -6.28
CA GLN A 53 -6.14 6.89 -6.00
C GLN A 53 -6.64 7.55 -4.71
N PHE A 54 -5.84 7.54 -3.64
CA PHE A 54 -6.26 8.15 -2.38
C PHE A 54 -6.15 9.68 -2.36
N LEU A 55 -5.30 10.29 -3.20
CA LEU A 55 -5.24 11.75 -3.35
C LEU A 55 -6.53 12.34 -3.93
N THR A 56 -7.41 11.52 -4.53
CA THR A 56 -8.72 11.97 -5.02
C THR A 56 -9.73 12.29 -3.90
N PHE A 57 -9.43 11.93 -2.65
CA PHE A 57 -10.30 12.23 -1.51
C PHE A 57 -10.12 13.69 -1.05
N PRO A 58 -11.12 14.32 -0.40
CA PRO A 58 -11.07 15.76 -0.09
C PRO A 58 -10.02 16.17 0.96
N ALA A 59 -9.71 15.32 1.93
CA ALA A 59 -8.79 15.63 3.02
C ALA A 59 -8.03 14.40 3.52
N PRO A 60 -7.25 13.74 2.66
CA PRO A 60 -6.61 12.50 3.04
C PRO A 60 -5.38 12.79 3.90
N LYS A 61 -5.10 11.88 4.85
CA LYS A 61 -3.91 11.92 5.69
C LYS A 61 -3.06 10.71 5.35
N PHE A 62 -1.78 10.93 5.10
CA PHE A 62 -0.85 9.87 4.73
C PHE A 62 0.49 10.02 5.45
N SER A 63 1.15 8.90 5.63
CA SER A 63 2.57 8.78 5.92
C SER A 63 3.19 7.92 4.82
N LEU A 64 4.19 8.49 4.15
CA LEU A 64 4.97 7.79 3.14
C LEU A 64 6.28 7.37 3.79
N ARG A 65 6.63 6.08 3.71
CA ARG A 65 7.91 5.57 4.20
C ARG A 65 8.56 4.68 3.16
N LYS A 66 9.88 4.57 3.28
CA LYS A 66 10.71 3.71 2.44
C LYS A 66 11.62 2.90 3.34
N ASN A 67 11.64 1.59 3.14
CA ASN A 67 12.44 0.63 3.90
C ASN A 67 12.18 0.71 5.41
N GLU A 68 10.94 0.98 5.82
CA GLU A 68 10.56 1.03 7.23
C GLU A 68 10.83 -0.33 7.89
N ASN A 69 11.54 -0.31 9.01
CA ASN A 69 11.83 -1.52 9.75
C ASN A 69 10.73 -1.78 10.79
N LEU A 70 9.82 -2.68 10.46
CA LEU A 70 8.75 -3.11 11.36
C LEU A 70 9.27 -4.19 12.32
N GLU A 71 8.72 -4.18 13.54
CA GLU A 71 9.04 -5.19 14.58
C GLU A 71 8.67 -6.61 14.13
N ILE A 72 7.59 -6.74 13.36
CA ILE A 72 7.16 -7.99 12.75
C ILE A 72 7.51 -7.95 11.27
N SER A 73 8.35 -8.88 10.83
CA SER A 73 8.77 -9.04 9.43
C SER A 73 8.32 -10.39 8.88
N SER A 74 7.86 -10.42 7.63
CA SER A 74 7.53 -11.67 6.94
C SER A 74 8.76 -12.33 6.30
N LYS A 75 8.68 -13.65 6.06
CA LYS A 75 9.74 -14.38 5.30
C LYS A 75 10.04 -13.74 3.94
N TYR A 76 9.02 -13.16 3.29
CA TYR A 76 9.16 -12.45 2.02
C TYR A 76 9.99 -11.18 2.17
N GLU A 77 9.67 -10.37 3.18
CA GLU A 77 10.37 -9.12 3.50
C GLU A 77 11.83 -9.34 3.83
N ASP A 78 12.14 -10.32 4.68
CA ASP A 78 13.52 -10.63 5.06
C ASP A 78 14.36 -11.02 3.84
N ARG A 79 13.76 -11.78 2.91
CA ARG A 79 14.41 -12.16 1.65
C ARG A 79 14.64 -10.94 0.73
N TRP A 80 13.73 -9.96 0.73
CA TRP A 80 13.83 -8.76 -0.10
C TRP A 80 14.84 -7.78 0.46
N LYS A 81 14.84 -7.58 1.78
CA LYS A 81 15.85 -6.78 2.50
C LYS A 81 17.27 -7.32 2.24
N LYS A 82 17.46 -8.64 2.26
CA LYS A 82 18.75 -9.27 1.91
C LYS A 82 19.20 -9.05 0.46
N GLN A 83 18.27 -8.79 -0.45
CA GLN A 83 18.56 -8.46 -1.85
C GLN A 83 18.71 -6.94 -2.07
N GLU A 84 18.73 -6.14 -0.99
CA GLU A 84 18.78 -4.68 -1.04
C GLU A 84 17.64 -4.06 -1.88
N LYS A 85 16.51 -4.76 -1.96
CA LYS A 85 15.32 -4.26 -2.65
C LYS A 85 14.58 -3.26 -1.77
N ASN A 86 14.04 -2.24 -2.41
CA ASN A 86 13.23 -1.24 -1.73
C ASN A 86 11.85 -1.80 -1.39
N ILE A 87 11.35 -1.41 -0.22
CA ILE A 87 9.97 -1.61 0.21
C ILE A 87 9.38 -0.22 0.45
N TYR A 88 8.18 0.00 -0.06
CA TYR A 88 7.45 1.26 0.01
C TYR A 88 6.19 1.08 0.85
N ASP A 89 5.96 2.03 1.75
CA ASP A 89 4.86 2.02 2.69
C ASP A 89 4.00 3.28 2.51
N LEU A 90 2.71 3.06 2.31
CA LEU A 90 1.69 4.10 2.30
C LEU A 90 0.68 3.80 3.40
N TRP A 91 0.57 4.72 4.35
CA TRP A 91 -0.22 4.50 5.54
C TRP A 91 -1.09 5.70 5.93
#